data_AF-A0A445AYE5-F1
#
_entry.id   AF-A0A445AYE5-F1
#
_cell.length_a   1.000
_cell.length_b   1.000
_cell.length_c   1.000
_cell.angle_alpha   90.00
_cell.angle_beta   90.00
_cell.angle_gamma   90.00
#
_symmetry.space_group_name_H-M   'P 1'
#
loop_
_entity.id
_entity.type
_entity.pdbx_description
1 polymer ?
#
loop_
_entity_poly.entity_id
_entity_poly.type
_entity_poly.pdbx_seq_one_letter_code
_entity_poly.pdbx_strand_id
1 'polypeptide(L)'
;MTMLSWSVIEYSAKYEAAEELSHVKDIIKWGTDYLLKTFNNTADTIDTLVSQLGWICGENSNNTPNEQHCWMGPKDIDYPRAVTECHQGCSDLAAEMAAALAAASIVFKDDKSYAEKLVHGAITLFKFSRDGRGRYSAAGSKAERLYN
;
A
#
# COMPACT_ATOMS: atom_id res chain seq x y z
N MET A 1 -3.87 0.04 -6.27
CA MET A 1 -4.72 1.20 -5.93
C MET A 1 -4.69 2.24 -7.04
N THR A 2 -3.51 2.71 -7.43
CA THR A 2 -3.28 3.63 -8.55
C THR A 2 -4.08 3.28 -9.80
N MET A 3 -3.95 2.05 -10.31
CA MET A 3 -4.64 1.60 -11.52
C MET A 3 -6.17 1.58 -11.38
N LEU A 4 -6.69 1.20 -10.21
CA LEU A 4 -8.14 1.16 -9.96
C LEU A 4 -8.70 2.58 -9.82
N SER A 5 -7.97 3.47 -9.13
CA SER A 5 -8.33 4.88 -9.07
C SER A 5 -8.29 5.53 -10.46
N TRP A 6 -7.27 5.22 -11.26
CA TRP A 6 -7.18 5.70 -12.64
C TRP A 6 -8.34 5.22 -13.50
N SER A 7 -8.73 3.94 -13.41
CA SER A 7 -9.87 3.43 -14.17
C SER A 7 -11.18 4.12 -13.81
N VAL A 8 -11.39 4.46 -12.52
CA VAL A 8 -12.56 5.23 -12.09
C VAL A 8 -12.50 6.67 -12.62
N ILE A 9 -11.33 7.31 -12.63
CA ILE A 9 -11.17 8.66 -13.18
C ILE A 9 -11.54 8.69 -14.67
N GLU A 10 -11.05 7.73 -15.47
CA GLU A 10 -11.28 7.69 -16.92
C GLU A 10 -12.68 7.20 -17.28
N TYR A 11 -13.21 6.22 -16.56
CA TYR A 11 -14.41 5.49 -16.92
C TYR A 11 -15.54 5.62 -15.89
N SER A 12 -15.58 6.70 -15.11
CA SER A 12 -16.59 6.91 -14.05
C SER A 12 -18.02 6.68 -14.54
N ALA A 13 -18.37 7.21 -15.72
CA ALA A 13 -19.70 7.05 -16.30
C ALA A 13 -20.06 5.58 -16.61
N LYS A 14 -19.07 4.73 -16.92
CA LYS A 14 -19.29 3.30 -17.15
C LYS A 14 -19.53 2.55 -15.85
N TYR A 15 -18.79 2.90 -14.79
CA TYR A 15 -19.03 2.35 -13.45
C TYR A 15 -20.40 2.77 -12.92
N GLU A 16 -20.83 4.00 -13.18
CA GLU A 16 -22.15 4.49 -12.81
C GLU A 16 -23.26 3.78 -13.57
N ALA A 17 -23.13 3.62 -14.89
CA ALA A 17 -24.07 2.88 -15.71
C ALA A 17 -24.17 1.38 -15.34
N ALA A 18 -23.11 0.81 -14.76
CA ALA A 18 -23.08 -0.56 -14.24
C ALA A 18 -23.55 -0.66 -12.78
N GLU A 19 -23.92 0.45 -12.13
CA GLU A 19 -24.28 0.52 -10.69
C GLU A 19 -23.16 0.07 -9.73
N GLU A 20 -21.90 0.05 -10.20
CA GLU A 20 -20.73 -0.41 -9.45
C GLU A 20 -19.83 0.74 -8.96
N LEU A 21 -20.21 2.00 -9.21
CA LEU A 21 -19.41 3.17 -8.84
C LEU A 21 -19.21 3.30 -7.32
N SER A 22 -20.22 2.96 -6.52
CA SER A 22 -20.10 2.95 -5.04
C SER A 22 -19.15 1.86 -4.58
N HIS A 23 -19.31 0.63 -5.09
CA HIS A 23 -18.49 -0.51 -4.71
C HIS A 23 -17.01 -0.29 -5.04
N VAL A 24 -16.69 0.22 -6.22
CA VAL A 24 -15.30 0.50 -6.59
C VAL A 24 -14.71 1.61 -5.72
N LYS A 25 -15.50 2.63 -5.36
CA LYS A 25 -15.06 3.66 -4.41
C LYS A 25 -14.79 3.06 -3.03
N ASP A 26 -15.64 2.17 -2.53
CA ASP A 26 -15.41 1.51 -1.24
C ASP A 26 -14.13 0.65 -1.23
N ILE A 27 -13.88 -0.08 -2.32
CA ILE A 27 -12.62 -0.83 -2.50
C ILE A 27 -11.42 0.13 -2.51
N ILE A 28 -11.52 1.25 -3.23
CA ILE A 28 -10.45 2.26 -3.27
C ILE A 28 -10.19 2.79 -1.86
N LYS A 29 -11.26 3.16 -1.13
CA LYS A 29 -11.18 3.68 0.23
C LYS A 29 -10.52 2.68 1.18
N TRP A 30 -10.87 1.40 1.09
CA TRP A 30 -10.27 0.35 1.93
C TRP A 30 -8.75 0.27 1.75
N GLY A 31 -8.30 0.29 0.50
CA GLY A 31 -6.87 0.25 0.19
C GLY A 31 -6.13 1.51 0.63
N THR A 32 -6.70 2.70 0.42
CA THR A 32 -6.07 3.95 0.86
C THR A 32 -6.07 4.12 2.37
N ASP A 33 -7.12 3.68 3.07
CA ASP A 33 -7.16 3.66 4.53
C ASP A 33 -6.11 2.71 5.11
N TYR A 34 -5.83 1.59 4.43
CA TYR A 34 -4.70 0.73 4.80
C TYR A 34 -3.36 1.44 4.60
N LEU A 35 -3.10 2.03 3.42
CA LEU A 35 -1.85 2.75 3.14
C LEU A 35 -1.62 3.89 4.16
N LEU A 36 -2.66 4.65 4.48
CA LEU A 36 -2.60 5.72 5.48
C LEU A 36 -2.22 5.23 6.89
N LYS A 37 -2.36 3.94 7.20
CA LYS A 37 -1.93 3.34 8.48
C LYS A 37 -0.49 2.85 8.47
N THR A 38 0.16 2.77 7.31
CA THR A 38 1.52 2.22 7.16
C THR A 38 2.62 3.24 7.44
N PHE A 39 2.27 4.50 7.67
CA PHE A 39 3.19 5.58 8.00
C PHE A 39 2.46 6.62 8.85
N ASN A 40 3.20 7.56 9.45
CA ASN A 40 2.59 8.69 10.16
C ASN A 40 1.99 9.69 9.16
N ASN A 41 0.74 9.48 8.77
CA ASN A 41 0.01 10.32 7.82
C ASN A 41 -0.38 11.71 8.34
N THR A 42 -0.08 12.02 9.60
CA THR A 42 -0.33 13.35 10.18
C THR A 42 0.91 14.24 10.14
N ALA A 43 2.08 13.67 9.88
CA ALA A 43 3.33 14.38 9.79
C ALA A 43 3.62 14.85 8.36
N ASP A 44 4.30 16.00 8.23
CA ASP A 44 4.72 16.54 6.92
C ASP A 44 5.94 15.84 6.32
N THR A 45 6.64 15.07 7.16
CA THR A 45 7.82 14.25 6.85
C THR A 45 7.79 12.99 7.70
N ILE A 46 8.26 11.89 7.14
CA ILE A 46 8.40 10.60 7.82
C ILE A 46 9.83 10.08 7.64
N ASP A 47 10.26 9.20 8.53
CA ASP A 47 11.54 8.49 8.47
C ASP A 47 11.35 6.97 8.29
N THR A 48 10.11 6.51 8.29
CA THR A 48 9.76 5.09 8.34
C THR A 48 8.43 4.86 7.62
N LEU A 49 8.36 3.78 6.84
CA LEU A 49 7.10 3.19 6.38
C LEU A 49 7.08 1.68 6.61
N VAL A 50 5.89 1.12 6.76
CA VAL A 50 5.69 -0.33 6.77
C VAL A 50 5.64 -0.82 5.32
N SER A 51 6.59 -1.68 4.94
CA SER A 51 6.68 -2.22 3.59
C SER A 51 5.93 -3.54 3.41
N GLN A 52 5.90 -4.37 4.45
CA GLN A 52 5.31 -5.71 4.38
C GLN A 52 4.84 -6.18 5.74
N LEU A 53 3.71 -6.87 5.76
CA LEU A 53 3.23 -7.65 6.90
C LEU A 53 3.34 -9.14 6.56
N GLY A 54 3.82 -9.92 7.52
CA GLY A 54 4.10 -11.34 7.33
C GLY A 54 5.55 -11.63 6.93
N TRP A 55 5.90 -12.90 6.87
CA TRP A 55 7.26 -13.33 6.55
C TRP A 55 7.24 -14.62 5.74
N ILE A 56 7.88 -14.59 4.58
CA ILE A 56 8.22 -15.81 3.86
C ILE A 56 9.57 -16.32 4.38
N CYS A 57 9.61 -17.60 4.73
CA CYS A 57 10.87 -18.23 5.05
C CYS A 57 11.71 -18.49 3.79
N GLY A 58 13.03 -18.34 3.92
CA GLY A 58 13.95 -18.93 2.96
C GLY A 58 13.81 -20.46 2.92
N GLU A 59 14.34 -21.08 1.87
CA GLU A 59 14.20 -22.51 1.49
C GLU A 59 14.46 -23.57 2.59
N ASN A 60 14.89 -23.18 3.79
CA ASN A 60 15.29 -24.07 4.89
C ASN A 60 14.54 -23.81 6.21
N SER A 61 13.32 -23.24 6.22
CA SER A 61 12.54 -23.21 7.46
C SER A 61 11.90 -24.55 7.75
N ASN A 62 12.47 -25.26 8.71
CA ASN A 62 11.87 -26.38 9.42
C ASN A 62 10.37 -26.19 9.67
N ASN A 63 9.50 -26.78 8.85
CA ASN A 63 8.07 -27.07 9.11
C ASN A 63 7.24 -26.02 9.88
N THR A 64 7.66 -24.75 9.90
CA THR A 64 7.07 -23.69 10.71
C THR A 64 6.03 -23.00 9.86
N PRO A 65 4.75 -22.97 10.26
CA PRO A 65 3.70 -22.31 9.51
C PRO A 65 4.08 -20.86 9.19
N ASN A 66 3.94 -20.48 7.92
CA ASN A 66 4.16 -19.14 7.40
C ASN A 66 3.25 -18.92 6.18
N GLU A 67 3.29 -17.72 5.59
CA GLU A 67 2.41 -17.34 4.48
C GLU A 67 2.55 -18.23 3.23
N GLN A 68 3.65 -18.98 3.06
CA GLN A 68 3.85 -19.90 1.93
C GLN A 68 3.60 -21.37 2.27
N HIS A 69 3.79 -21.77 3.53
CA HIS A 69 3.75 -23.17 3.95
C HIS A 69 2.50 -23.51 4.77
N CYS A 70 1.48 -22.66 4.73
CA CYS A 70 0.23 -22.83 5.45
C CYS A 70 -0.96 -22.70 4.49
N TRP A 71 -1.80 -23.74 4.44
CA TRP A 71 -3.08 -23.70 3.72
C TRP A 71 -4.23 -23.78 4.72
N MET A 72 -4.78 -22.62 5.09
CA MET A 72 -5.88 -22.51 6.03
C MET A 72 -6.72 -21.27 5.75
N GLY A 73 -7.90 -21.15 6.38
CA GLY A 73 -8.69 -19.93 6.31
C GLY A 73 -7.93 -18.75 6.95
N PRO A 74 -7.99 -17.53 6.40
CA PRO A 74 -7.22 -16.39 6.93
C PRO A 74 -7.61 -16.00 8.37
N LYS A 75 -8.83 -16.33 8.78
CA LYS A 75 -9.34 -16.14 10.15
C LYS A 75 -8.73 -17.12 11.17
N ASP A 76 -8.19 -18.23 10.69
CA ASP A 76 -7.68 -19.33 11.50
C ASP A 76 -6.15 -19.24 11.69
N ILE A 77 -5.50 -18.24 11.06
CA ILE A 77 -4.05 -17.97 11.20
C ILE A 77 -3.71 -17.60 12.65
N ASP A 78 -2.90 -18.41 13.30
CA ASP A 78 -2.46 -18.27 14.69
C ASP A 78 -0.95 -17.99 14.85
N TYR A 79 -0.18 -18.05 13.76
CA TYR A 79 1.25 -17.76 13.78
C TYR A 79 1.55 -16.25 13.77
N PRO A 80 2.66 -15.81 14.39
CA PRO A 80 3.05 -14.40 14.38
C PRO A 80 3.33 -13.89 12.96
N ARG A 81 2.82 -12.70 12.63
CA ARG A 81 3.09 -12.01 11.37
C ARG A 81 3.98 -10.81 11.61
N ALA A 82 5.23 -10.90 11.18
CA ALA A 82 6.21 -9.85 11.39
C ALA A 82 5.89 -8.60 10.56
N VAL A 83 6.09 -7.43 11.15
CA VAL A 83 6.08 -6.15 10.42
C VAL A 83 7.48 -5.93 9.85
N THR A 84 7.56 -5.55 8.58
CA THR A 84 8.80 -5.11 7.95
C THR A 84 8.69 -3.62 7.70
N GLU A 85 9.58 -2.88 8.32
CA GLU A 85 9.70 -1.45 8.17
C GLU A 85 10.82 -1.12 7.20
N CYS A 86 10.66 -0.02 6.47
CA CYS A 86 11.68 0.57 5.65
C CYS A 86 11.93 2.00 6.13
N HIS A 87 13.17 2.26 6.55
CA HIS A 87 13.59 3.59 6.98
C HIS A 87 14.28 4.39 5.86
N GLN A 88 14.87 3.71 4.88
CA GLN A 88 15.56 4.33 3.74
C GLN A 88 15.69 3.33 2.59
N GLY A 89 15.81 3.84 1.36
CA GLY A 89 16.14 3.00 0.20
C GLY A 89 14.96 2.21 -0.39
N CYS A 90 13.72 2.65 -0.18
CA CYS A 90 12.50 2.04 -0.74
C CYS A 90 11.66 3.07 -1.50
N SER A 91 12.33 3.80 -2.40
CA SER A 91 11.71 4.89 -3.15
C SER A 91 10.62 4.42 -4.10
N ASP A 92 10.82 3.27 -4.74
CA ASP A 92 9.85 2.62 -5.61
C ASP A 92 8.52 2.37 -4.89
N LEU A 93 8.57 1.74 -3.72
CA LEU A 93 7.39 1.46 -2.91
C LEU A 93 6.72 2.76 -2.43
N ALA A 94 7.49 3.69 -1.85
CA ALA A 94 6.95 4.95 -1.35
C ALA A 94 6.37 5.82 -2.47
N ALA A 95 6.99 5.82 -3.66
CA ALA A 95 6.49 6.54 -4.82
C ALA A 95 5.19 5.93 -5.37
N GLU A 96 5.08 4.60 -5.42
CA GLU A 96 3.84 3.93 -5.84
C GLU A 96 2.70 4.19 -4.83
N MET A 97 3.00 4.16 -3.53
CA MET A 97 2.02 4.54 -2.51
C MET A 97 1.58 6.01 -2.64
N ALA A 98 2.52 6.91 -2.94
CA ALA A 98 2.20 8.31 -3.20
C ALA A 98 1.29 8.46 -4.43
N ALA A 99 1.59 7.76 -5.52
CA ALA A 99 0.77 7.73 -6.74
C ALA A 99 -0.64 7.18 -6.45
N ALA A 100 -0.74 6.12 -5.65
CA ALA A 100 -2.02 5.54 -5.23
C ALA A 100 -2.89 6.54 -4.46
N LEU A 101 -2.32 7.23 -3.47
CA LEU A 101 -3.04 8.23 -2.67
C LEU A 101 -3.44 9.44 -3.51
N ALA A 102 -2.55 9.93 -4.39
CA ALA A 102 -2.83 11.05 -5.28
C ALA A 102 -3.92 10.72 -6.31
N ALA A 103 -3.92 9.52 -6.89
CA ALA A 103 -4.98 9.10 -7.80
C ALA A 103 -6.32 8.97 -7.06
N ALA A 104 -6.31 8.38 -5.86
CA ALA A 104 -7.52 8.26 -5.04
C ALA A 104 -8.09 9.61 -4.60
N SER A 105 -7.27 10.63 -4.33
CA SER A 105 -7.77 11.95 -3.95
C SER A 105 -8.62 12.61 -5.05
N ILE A 106 -8.33 12.31 -6.32
CA ILE A 106 -9.14 12.77 -7.46
C ILE A 106 -10.50 12.05 -7.48
N VAL A 107 -10.51 10.74 -7.21
CA VAL A 107 -11.75 9.93 -7.13
C VAL A 107 -12.67 10.44 -6.02
N PHE A 108 -12.11 10.84 -4.88
CA PHE A 108 -12.85 11.34 -3.72
C PHE A 108 -12.95 12.87 -3.66
N LYS A 109 -12.78 13.60 -4.77
CA LYS A 109 -12.83 15.07 -4.80
C LYS A 109 -14.09 15.69 -4.16
N ASP A 110 -15.20 14.94 -4.15
CA ASP A 110 -16.47 15.38 -3.57
C ASP A 110 -16.46 15.32 -2.02
N ASP A 111 -15.64 14.42 -1.44
CA ASP A 111 -15.31 14.38 -0.01
C ASP A 111 -13.99 15.14 0.20
N LYS A 112 -14.10 16.47 0.35
CA LYS A 112 -12.95 17.36 0.50
C LYS A 112 -12.02 16.97 1.64
N SER A 113 -12.58 16.59 2.79
CA SER A 113 -11.77 16.24 3.97
C SER A 113 -10.94 14.98 3.72
N TYR A 114 -11.52 13.98 3.06
CA TYR A 114 -10.79 12.76 2.74
C TYR A 114 -9.78 12.99 1.61
N ALA A 115 -10.16 13.72 0.55
CA ALA A 115 -9.26 14.07 -0.55
C ALA A 115 -8.03 14.86 -0.06
N GLU A 116 -8.21 15.86 0.80
CA GLU A 116 -7.10 16.63 1.38
C GLU A 116 -6.16 15.75 2.21
N LYS A 117 -6.71 14.83 3.01
CA LYS A 117 -5.91 13.85 3.76
C LYS A 117 -5.08 12.95 2.85
N LEU A 118 -5.66 12.49 1.73
CA LEU A 118 -4.96 11.68 0.74
C LEU A 118 -3.85 12.46 0.03
N VAL A 119 -4.12 13.71 -0.36
CA VAL A 119 -3.11 14.59 -0.98
C VAL A 119 -1.95 14.85 -0.02
N HIS A 120 -2.24 15.15 1.24
CA HIS A 120 -1.20 15.35 2.26
C HIS A 120 -0.32 14.11 2.41
N GLY A 121 -0.94 12.92 2.59
CA GLY A 121 -0.20 11.66 2.66
C GLY A 121 0.63 11.36 1.40
N ALA A 122 0.10 11.66 0.22
CA ALA A 122 0.82 11.50 -1.05
C ALA A 122 2.06 12.39 -1.12
N ILE A 123 1.95 13.66 -0.71
CA ILE A 123 3.08 14.61 -0.66
C ILE A 123 4.14 14.11 0.34
N THR A 124 3.74 13.67 1.53
CA THR A 124 4.66 13.17 2.56
C THR A 124 5.43 11.94 2.06
N LEU A 125 4.76 10.97 1.45
CA LEU A 125 5.41 9.79 0.87
C LEU A 125 6.31 10.12 -0.32
N PHE A 126 5.92 11.08 -1.17
CA PHE A 126 6.73 11.51 -2.29
C PHE A 126 8.02 12.20 -1.84
N LYS A 127 7.97 13.02 -0.77
CA LYS A 127 9.18 13.59 -0.16
C LYS A 127 10.10 12.49 0.38
N PHE A 128 9.55 11.55 1.15
CA PHE A 128 10.30 10.40 1.67
C PHE A 128 10.98 9.60 0.53
N SER A 129 10.25 9.30 -0.53
CA SER A 129 10.79 8.55 -1.68
C SER A 129 11.91 9.28 -2.40
N ARG A 130 11.83 10.62 -2.45
CA ARG A 130 12.80 11.51 -3.09
C ARG A 130 14.12 11.61 -2.33
N ASP A 131 14.06 11.59 -1.00
CA ASP A 131 15.20 11.81 -0.11
C ASP A 131 15.99 10.51 0.15
N GLY A 132 15.32 9.36 0.24
CA GLY A 132 15.94 8.06 0.50
C GLY A 132 15.99 7.13 -0.73
N ARG A 133 16.75 7.49 -1.77
CA ARG A 133 16.82 6.73 -3.04
C ARG A 133 17.22 5.26 -2.85
N GLY A 134 16.39 4.34 -3.31
CA GLY A 134 16.71 2.92 -3.40
C GLY A 134 15.54 2.05 -3.86
N ARG A 135 15.79 0.75 -3.91
CA ARG A 135 14.82 -0.29 -4.28
C ARG A 135 14.35 -1.03 -3.03
N TYR A 136 13.04 -1.10 -2.77
CA TYR A 136 12.53 -1.80 -1.59
C TYR A 136 12.79 -3.32 -1.64
N SER A 137 12.88 -3.88 -2.86
CA SER A 137 13.26 -5.26 -3.16
C SER A 137 14.77 -5.44 -3.37
N ALA A 138 15.61 -4.58 -2.79
CA ALA A 138 17.06 -4.74 -2.83
C ALA A 138 17.52 -6.12 -2.31
N ALA A 139 18.69 -6.56 -2.78
CA ALA A 139 19.24 -7.87 -2.47
C ALA A 139 19.31 -8.14 -0.95
N GLY A 140 18.75 -9.28 -0.53
CA GLY A 140 18.63 -9.66 0.87
C GLY A 140 17.36 -9.16 1.57
N SER A 141 16.49 -8.39 0.89
CA SER A 141 15.18 -8.05 1.43
C SER A 141 14.19 -9.22 1.28
N LYS A 142 13.18 -9.25 2.14
CA LYS A 142 12.13 -10.29 2.10
C LYS A 142 11.33 -10.26 0.79
N ALA A 143 11.24 -9.09 0.15
CA ALA A 143 10.45 -8.88 -1.06
C ALA A 143 11.16 -9.33 -2.33
N GLU A 144 12.50 -9.38 -2.33
CA GLU A 144 13.34 -9.70 -3.50
C GLU A 144 12.88 -10.97 -4.25
N ARG A 145 12.47 -12.01 -3.53
CA ARG A 145 12.09 -13.30 -4.14
C ARG A 145 10.71 -13.32 -4.78
N LEU A 146 9.82 -12.38 -4.42
CA LEU A 146 8.42 -12.38 -4.84
C LEU A 146 8.06 -11.21 -5.74
N TYR A 147 8.50 -10.02 -5.36
CA TYR A 147 8.12 -8.75 -5.98
C TYR A 147 9.39 -7.93 -6.21
N ASN A 148 10.20 -8.40 -7.16
CA ASN A 148 11.47 -7.76 -7.50
C ASN A 148 11.25 -6.60 -8.47
#